data_AF-A0AAU9TTV0-F1
#
_entry.id   AF-A0AAU9TTV0-F1
#
_cell.length_a   1.000
_cell.length_b   1.000
_cell.length_c   1.000
_cell.angle_alpha   90.00
_cell.angle_beta   90.00
_cell.angle_gamma   90.00
#
_symmetry.space_group_name_H-M   'P 1'
#
loop_
_entity.id
_entity.type
_entity.pdbx_description
1 polymer ?
#
loop_
_entity_poly.entity_id
_entity_poly.type
_entity_poly.pdbx_seq_one_letter_code
_entity_poly.pdbx_strand_id
1 'polypeptide(L)'
;MANKNQLRINTLDPETYKRIITKFRESGLIDHTFKRKEERLCRIVIRNLHHTTPKSEIKEEIEKTVNTVVGKIIYSRYGPEKKPTSTFFVNLLLSENNKAAKEIKYIYHQSVTIEDPKKKN
;
A
#
# COMPACT_ATOMS: atom_id res chain seq x y z
N MET A 1 -19.80 -18.46 5.85
CA MET A 1 -21.20 -18.25 5.41
C MET A 1 -21.28 -16.88 4.75
N ALA A 2 -21.77 -16.80 3.52
CA ALA A 2 -21.97 -15.52 2.83
C ALA A 2 -23.16 -14.79 3.48
N ASN A 3 -23.00 -13.51 3.80
CA ASN A 3 -24.07 -12.68 4.36
C ASN A 3 -25.14 -12.42 3.28
N LYS A 4 -26.41 -12.13 3.63
CA LYS A 4 -27.54 -12.00 2.68
C LYS A 4 -27.34 -10.95 1.57
N ASN A 5 -26.34 -10.07 1.71
CA ASN A 5 -26.00 -9.01 0.73
C ASN A 5 -24.66 -9.26 0.00
N GLN A 6 -24.10 -10.48 0.06
CA GLN A 6 -22.80 -10.79 -0.56
C GLN A 6 -22.93 -11.87 -1.63
N LEU A 7 -22.58 -11.53 -2.87
CA LEU A 7 -22.47 -12.48 -3.97
C LEU A 7 -21.05 -13.07 -4.00
N ARG A 8 -20.94 -14.40 -3.88
CA ARG A 8 -19.68 -15.12 -4.05
C ARG A 8 -19.66 -15.81 -5.41
N ILE A 9 -18.69 -15.44 -6.24
CA ILE A 9 -18.45 -16.06 -7.55
C ILE A 9 -17.18 -16.88 -7.46
N ASN A 10 -17.27 -18.18 -7.72
CA ASN A 10 -16.10 -19.05 -7.86
C ASN A 10 -16.01 -19.47 -9.33
N THR A 11 -14.83 -19.32 -9.92
CA THR A 11 -14.55 -19.70 -11.32
C THR A 11 -13.69 -20.95 -11.37
N LEU A 12 -13.96 -21.85 -12.31
CA LEU A 12 -13.15 -23.05 -12.55
C LEU A 12 -11.89 -22.74 -13.35
N ASP A 13 -11.95 -21.73 -14.22
CA ASP A 13 -10.89 -21.39 -15.17
C ASP A 13 -10.28 -19.99 -14.87
N PRO A 14 -8.94 -19.85 -14.89
CA PRO A 14 -8.26 -18.56 -14.67
C PRO A 14 -8.58 -17.47 -15.68
N GLU A 15 -8.88 -17.80 -16.94
CA GLU A 15 -9.19 -16.80 -17.97
C GLU A 15 -10.57 -16.19 -17.75
N THR A 16 -11.55 -17.04 -17.41
CA THR A 16 -12.90 -16.64 -17.01
C THR A 16 -12.85 -15.73 -15.78
N TYR A 17 -12.02 -16.06 -14.80
CA TYR A 17 -11.75 -15.18 -13.66
C TYR A 17 -11.27 -13.80 -14.10
N LYS A 18 -10.20 -13.74 -14.92
CA LYS A 18 -9.65 -12.47 -15.40
C LYS A 18 -10.70 -11.62 -16.13
N ARG A 19 -11.50 -12.22 -17.00
CA ARG A 19 -12.56 -11.52 -17.74
C ARG A 19 -13.60 -10.91 -16.81
N ILE A 20 -14.06 -11.66 -15.80
CA ILE A 20 -15.03 -11.17 -14.80
C ILE A 20 -14.44 -10.00 -14.01
N ILE A 21 -13.20 -10.12 -13.54
CA ILE A 21 -12.52 -9.08 -12.76
C ILE A 21 -12.34 -7.80 -13.58
N THR A 22 -11.90 -7.91 -14.84
CA THR A 22 -11.79 -6.76 -15.73
C THR A 22 -13.13 -6.06 -15.90
N LYS A 23 -14.20 -6.82 -16.13
CA LYS A 23 -15.55 -6.27 -16.26
C LYS A 23 -16.04 -5.57 -14.99
N PHE A 24 -15.75 -6.12 -13.80
CA PHE A 24 -16.13 -5.49 -12.53
C PHE A 24 -15.37 -4.19 -12.25
N ARG A 25 -14.09 -4.13 -12.65
CA ARG A 25 -13.29 -2.90 -12.57
C ARG A 25 -13.79 -1.83 -13.52
N GLU A 26 -14.13 -2.21 -14.76
CA GLU A 26 -14.73 -1.31 -15.75
C GLU A 26 -16.06 -0.74 -15.30
N SER A 27 -16.90 -1.55 -14.62
CA SER A 27 -18.19 -1.12 -14.10
C SER A 27 -18.12 -0.40 -12.76
N GLY A 28 -16.93 -0.23 -12.17
CA GLY A 28 -16.73 0.48 -10.91
C GLY A 28 -17.35 -0.23 -9.70
N LEU A 29 -17.61 -1.53 -9.78
CA LEU A 29 -18.18 -2.30 -8.67
C LEU A 29 -17.15 -2.45 -7.54
N ILE A 30 -17.63 -2.41 -6.29
CA ILE A 30 -16.79 -2.69 -5.13
C ILE A 30 -16.62 -4.21 -5.03
N ASP A 31 -15.46 -4.71 -5.44
CA ASP A 31 -15.13 -6.14 -5.40
C ASP A 31 -14.05 -6.45 -4.35
N HIS A 32 -14.15 -7.65 -3.74
CA HIS A 32 -13.12 -8.21 -2.89
C HIS A 32 -12.55 -9.45 -3.56
N THR A 33 -11.45 -9.27 -4.29
CA THR A 33 -10.95 -10.28 -5.22
C THR A 33 -9.56 -10.76 -4.87
N PHE A 34 -9.29 -12.01 -5.23
CA PHE A 34 -8.00 -12.62 -5.03
C PHE A 34 -6.96 -11.98 -5.96
N LYS A 35 -5.81 -11.60 -5.39
CA LYS A 35 -4.62 -11.17 -6.12
C LYS A 35 -3.48 -12.15 -5.86
N ARG A 36 -2.77 -12.53 -6.93
CA ARG A 36 -1.56 -13.35 -6.84
C ARG A 36 -0.54 -12.64 -5.97
N LYS A 37 0.33 -13.42 -5.31
CA LYS A 37 1.32 -12.89 -4.37
C LYS A 37 2.25 -11.88 -5.05
N GLU A 38 2.63 -12.12 -6.29
CA GLU A 38 3.48 -11.26 -7.13
C GLU A 38 2.80 -9.92 -7.47
N GLU A 39 1.47 -9.93 -7.62
CA GLU A 39 0.68 -8.73 -7.94
C GLU A 39 0.26 -7.94 -6.69
N ARG A 40 0.57 -8.44 -5.49
CA ARG A 40 0.26 -7.72 -4.25
C ARG A 40 1.23 -6.55 -4.10
N LEU A 41 0.73 -5.47 -3.52
CA LEU A 41 1.59 -4.35 -3.16
C LEU A 41 2.30 -4.67 -1.84
N CYS A 42 3.57 -4.31 -1.74
CA CYS A 42 4.29 -4.29 -0.47
C CYS A 42 3.93 -3.00 0.26
N ARG A 43 3.52 -3.08 1.52
CA ARG A 43 3.29 -1.87 2.33
C ARG A 43 4.47 -1.66 3.25
N ILE A 44 5.01 -0.45 3.28
CA ILE A 44 6.03 -0.04 4.23
C ILE A 44 5.49 1.08 5.14
N VAL A 45 6.09 1.18 6.31
CA VAL A 45 5.78 2.21 7.31
C VAL A 45 7.02 3.06 7.51
N ILE A 46 6.91 4.36 7.25
CA ILE A 46 7.98 5.34 7.50
C ILE A 46 7.66 6.04 8.80
N ARG A 47 8.55 5.95 9.79
CA ARG A 47 8.47 6.62 11.08
C ARG A 47 9.41 7.82 11.16
N ASN A 48 9.15 8.67 12.14
CA ASN A 48 9.93 9.86 12.47
C ASN A 48 9.98 10.89 11.34
N LEU A 49 8.93 10.95 10.53
CA LEU A 49 8.82 11.93 9.44
C LEU A 49 7.63 12.84 9.70
N HIS A 50 7.87 14.15 9.86
CA HIS A 50 6.80 15.09 10.17
C HIS A 50 5.74 15.14 9.07
N HIS A 51 4.46 15.24 9.45
CA HIS A 51 3.34 15.12 8.51
C HIS A 51 3.24 16.25 7.46
N THR A 52 3.95 17.37 7.68
CA THR A 52 4.06 18.48 6.72
C THR A 52 5.08 18.20 5.62
N THR A 53 5.86 17.12 5.73
CA THR A 53 6.84 16.75 4.71
C THR A 53 6.12 16.53 3.37
N PRO A 54 6.61 17.14 2.26
CA PRO A 54 5.98 16.97 0.97
C PRO A 54 6.02 15.50 0.53
N LYS A 55 4.88 15.00 0.04
CA LYS A 55 4.77 13.61 -0.43
C LYS A 55 5.59 13.34 -1.69
N SER A 56 5.91 14.40 -2.45
CA SER A 56 6.81 14.33 -3.61
C SER A 56 8.21 13.86 -3.18
N GLU A 57 8.76 14.44 -2.11
CA GLU A 57 10.09 14.10 -1.59
C GLU A 57 10.14 12.65 -1.11
N ILE A 58 9.08 12.20 -0.41
CA ILE A 58 8.96 10.81 0.05
C ILE A 58 8.95 9.86 -1.16
N LYS A 59 8.21 10.22 -2.21
CA LYS A 59 8.11 9.42 -3.42
C LYS A 59 9.46 9.33 -4.12
N GLU A 60 10.13 10.46 -4.32
CA GLU A 60 11.40 10.55 -5.03
C GLU A 60 12.48 9.72 -4.32
N GLU A 61 12.59 9.83 -2.99
CA GLU A 61 13.61 9.11 -2.24
C GLU A 61 13.41 7.59 -2.28
N ILE A 62 12.15 7.14 -2.31
CA ILE A 62 11.84 5.72 -2.48
C ILE A 62 12.16 5.26 -3.91
N GLU A 63 11.83 6.06 -4.92
CA GLU A 63 12.06 5.72 -6.33
C GLU A 63 13.55 5.62 -6.68
N LYS A 64 14.43 6.33 -5.95
CA LYS A 64 15.90 6.15 -6.03
C LYS A 64 16.36 4.74 -5.68
N THR A 65 15.59 3.99 -4.88
CA THR A 65 15.93 2.61 -4.47
C THR A 65 15.45 1.53 -5.43
N VAL A 66 15.10 1.89 -6.68
CA VAL A 66 14.53 0.99 -7.71
C VAL A 66 13.13 0.46 -7.31
N ASN A 67 12.49 1.12 -6.34
CA ASN A 67 11.16 0.75 -5.86
C ASN A 67 10.11 1.72 -6.41
N THR A 68 9.02 1.22 -6.98
CA THR A 68 7.95 2.07 -7.51
C THR A 68 6.86 2.28 -6.47
N VAL A 69 6.57 3.55 -6.15
CA VAL A 69 5.46 3.91 -5.26
C VAL A 69 4.14 3.84 -6.01
N VAL A 70 3.17 3.09 -5.46
CA VAL A 70 1.85 2.89 -6.05
C VAL A 70 0.76 3.51 -5.19
N GLY A 71 -0.04 4.40 -5.78
CA GLY A 71 -1.19 5.01 -5.12
C GLY A 71 -0.83 6.19 -4.21
N LYS A 72 -1.67 6.43 -3.18
CA LYS A 72 -1.55 7.61 -2.31
C LYS A 72 -0.67 7.32 -1.10
N ILE A 73 0.29 8.22 -0.85
CA ILE A 73 1.03 8.30 0.41
C ILE A 73 0.12 8.92 1.48
N ILE A 74 -0.07 8.21 2.58
CA ILE A 74 -0.97 8.63 3.67
C ILE A 74 -0.21 8.64 5.00
N TYR A 75 -0.49 9.61 5.86
CA TYR A 75 -0.02 9.59 7.26
C TYR A 75 -1.06 8.93 8.17
N SER A 76 -0.62 8.28 9.25
CA SER A 76 -1.53 7.83 10.30
C SER A 76 -2.16 9.01 11.03
N ARG A 77 -3.34 8.76 11.57
CA ARG A 77 -4.07 9.70 12.43
C ARG A 77 -4.36 9.05 13.77
N TYR A 78 -4.17 9.79 14.86
CA TYR A 78 -4.37 9.30 16.23
C TYR A 78 -5.40 10.13 16.99
N GLY A 79 -6.05 9.48 17.96
CA GLY A 79 -7.01 10.10 18.86
C GLY A 79 -8.41 10.35 18.26
N PRO A 80 -9.32 10.92 19.07
CA PRO A 80 -10.68 11.28 18.64
C PRO A 80 -10.66 12.37 17.55
N GLU A 81 -9.78 13.37 17.69
CA GLU A 81 -9.63 14.49 16.74
C GLU A 81 -8.88 14.11 15.45
N LYS A 82 -8.44 12.85 15.32
CA LYS A 82 -7.71 12.34 14.14
C LYS A 82 -6.49 13.20 13.78
N LYS A 83 -5.71 13.61 14.79
CA LYS A 83 -4.50 14.42 14.60
C LYS A 83 -3.49 13.66 13.73
N PRO A 84 -2.84 14.34 12.76
CA PRO A 84 -1.80 13.74 11.95
C PRO A 84 -0.63 13.30 12.83
N THR A 85 0.02 12.21 12.45
CA THR A 85 1.18 11.67 13.17
C THR A 85 2.40 11.65 12.26
N SER A 86 3.59 11.56 12.85
CA SER A 86 4.87 11.49 12.12
C SER A 86 5.15 10.10 11.54
N THR A 87 4.11 9.43 11.06
CA THR A 87 4.19 8.08 10.49
C THR A 87 3.41 8.02 9.19
N PHE A 88 4.06 7.57 8.14
CA PHE A 88 3.50 7.43 6.80
C PHE A 88 3.38 5.97 6.40
N PHE A 89 2.35 5.67 5.62
CA PHE A 89 2.17 4.40 4.93
C PHE A 89 2.34 4.63 3.43
N VAL A 90 3.20 3.81 2.85
CA VAL A 90 3.47 3.82 1.41
C VAL A 90 3.28 2.41 0.88
N ASN A 91 2.58 2.30 -0.25
CA ASN A 91 2.47 1.05 -0.97
C ASN A 91 3.48 1.06 -2.12
N LEU A 92 4.22 -0.01 -2.25
CA LEU A 92 5.24 -0.26 -3.26
C LEU A 92 4.79 -1.41 -4.15
N LEU A 93 5.20 -1.37 -5.40
CA LEU A 93 5.17 -2.56 -6.26
C LEU A 93 6.16 -3.59 -5.72
N LEU A 94 5.79 -4.86 -5.78
CA LEU A 94 6.62 -5.93 -5.24
C LEU A 94 7.88 -6.06 -6.12
N SER A 95 9.03 -5.63 -5.61
CA SER A 95 10.33 -5.79 -6.25
C SER A 95 11.20 -6.79 -5.49
N GLU A 96 12.17 -7.41 -6.15
CA GLU A 96 13.20 -8.23 -5.49
C GLU A 96 14.01 -7.39 -4.47
N ASN A 97 14.02 -6.06 -4.64
CA ASN A 97 14.79 -5.09 -3.88
C ASN A 97 14.00 -4.35 -2.79
N ASN A 98 12.86 -4.89 -2.33
CA ASN A 98 12.10 -4.29 -1.21
C ASN A 98 12.95 -4.09 0.07
N LYS A 99 14.08 -4.79 0.19
CA LYS A 99 15.06 -4.58 1.27
C LYS A 99 15.74 -3.21 1.18
N ALA A 100 16.05 -2.73 -0.03
CA ALA A 100 16.74 -1.47 -0.25
C ALA A 100 15.91 -0.26 0.24
N ALA A 101 14.59 -0.32 0.11
CA ALA A 101 13.70 0.69 0.68
C ALA A 101 13.81 0.78 2.22
N LYS A 102 14.20 -0.29 2.91
CA LYS A 102 14.38 -0.28 4.38
C LYS A 102 15.73 0.29 4.81
N GLU A 103 16.66 0.48 3.88
CA GLU A 103 17.99 1.02 4.16
C GLU A 103 18.03 2.56 4.10
N ILE A 104 16.95 3.20 3.64
CA ILE A 104 16.82 4.67 3.65
C ILE A 104 16.82 5.17 5.10
N LYS A 105 17.82 5.99 5.43
CA LYS A 105 17.98 6.59 6.77
C LYS A 105 17.50 8.04 6.84
N TYR A 106 17.43 8.73 5.70
CA TYR A 106 17.10 10.15 5.64
C TYR A 106 16.09 10.42 4.55
N ILE A 107 15.07 11.21 4.87
CA ILE A 107 14.11 11.75 3.91
C ILE A 107 13.92 13.22 4.29
N TYR A 108 14.06 14.12 3.32
CA TYR A 108 13.82 15.56 3.51
C TYR A 108 14.51 16.14 4.76
N HIS A 109 15.82 15.94 4.85
CA HIS A 109 16.68 16.38 5.96
C HIS A 109 16.30 15.84 7.35
N GLN A 110 15.39 14.86 7.45
CA GLN A 110 15.00 14.21 8.70
C GLN A 110 15.50 12.77 8.72
N SER A 111 15.92 12.30 9.88
CA SER A 111 16.24 10.89 10.10
C SER A 111 14.95 10.08 10.23
N VAL A 112 14.83 9.03 9.44
CA VAL A 112 13.63 8.19 9.38
C VAL A 112 13.95 6.74 9.73
N THR A 113 12.90 5.98 10.05
CA THR A 113 12.99 4.54 10.23
C THR A 113 11.92 3.87 9.40
N ILE A 114 12.30 2.89 8.59
CA ILE A 114 11.37 2.19 7.69
C ILE A 114 11.20 0.75 8.16
N GLU A 115 9.95 0.36 8.43
CA GLU A 115 9.59 -0.95 8.97
C GLU A 115 8.42 -1.59 8.21
N ASP A 116 8.27 -2.90 8.40
CA ASP A 116 7.07 -3.62 7.93
C ASP A 116 5.85 -3.25 8.78
N PRO A 117 4.64 -3.26 8.19
CA PRO A 117 3.41 -3.00 8.91
C PRO A 117 3.20 -4.07 9.98
N LYS A 118 3.16 -3.63 11.24
CA LYS A 118 2.85 -4.51 12.36
C LYS A 118 1.39 -4.96 12.27
N LYS A 119 1.16 -6.26 12.48
CA LYS A 119 -0.20 -6.77 12.70
C LYS A 119 -0.75 -6.12 13.96
N LYS A 120 -2.01 -5.67 13.91
CA LYS A 120 -2.74 -5.37 15.14
C LYS A 120 -2.91 -6.69 15.89
N ASN A 121 -2.38 -6.75 17.10
CA ASN A 121 -2.78 -7.75 18.09
C ASN A 121 -4.19 -7.43 18.60
#